data_AF-A0A1R2C856-F1
#
_entry.id   AF-A0A1R2C856-F1
#
_cell.length_a   1.000
_cell.length_b   1.000
_cell.length_c   1.000
_cell.angle_alpha   90.00
_cell.angle_beta   90.00
_cell.angle_gamma   90.00
#
_symmetry.space_group_name_H-M   'P 1'
#
loop_
_entity.id
_entity.type
_entity.pdbx_description
1 polymer ?
#
loop_
_entity_poly.entity_id
_entity_poly.type
_entity_poly.pdbx_seq_one_letter_code
_entity_poly.pdbx_strand_id
1 'polypeptide(L)'
;MKAKEINYQEKVEEYSKTLKQQIKRLDSHIDTVLQKHEQDFLNAFKCQMFTLYSQLKDLKKKNDENEVKLKRDEQINKLQKSLEWFRDEAVKLGESTQYYKKESEKWKAKAESLEDDRKFLENQLKATKRKIKLLQIDREGSKDSDTSLQTSFFRTQDPSSLKFTPSNKSGEIVLELFHKANCHIDEFMYELEKFFNDLENKYNESIKHIKNSLEIERKRYKTISAQQTSVFFAKSDLENLFLECVEEVRKEVNKRKIQTVAQQKFFKKCNVVHKEIRDVLTPGDKRKIFEMLISNEQVLILLYEKLFPYRANQYGNNFRNEDRGKNEQTPDLEELMRQVPSKPSTAKVPYYSYRGKSLN
;
A
#
# COMPACT_ATOMS: atom_id res chain seq x y z
N MET A 1 25.12 -16.37 -118.02
CA MET A 1 25.28 -15.89 -116.63
C MET A 1 23.94 -15.37 -116.12
N LYS A 2 23.22 -16.12 -115.28
CA LYS A 2 22.02 -15.65 -114.55
C LYS A 2 21.94 -16.37 -113.19
N ALA A 3 22.74 -15.90 -112.25
CA ALA A 3 22.69 -16.26 -110.84
C ALA A 3 23.11 -15.02 -110.04
N LYS A 4 22.55 -14.82 -108.83
CA LYS A 4 22.67 -13.61 -107.99
C LYS A 4 21.80 -12.40 -108.38
N GLU A 5 20.60 -12.61 -108.94
CA GLU A 5 19.46 -11.81 -108.46
C GLU A 5 19.00 -12.45 -107.16
N ILE A 6 19.62 -12.02 -106.06
CA ILE A 6 19.26 -12.47 -104.71
C ILE A 6 17.89 -11.90 -104.39
N ASN A 7 16.94 -12.74 -104.00
CA ASN A 7 15.58 -12.32 -103.73
C ASN A 7 15.50 -11.47 -102.45
N TYR A 8 15.63 -10.15 -102.61
CA TYR A 8 15.53 -9.20 -101.51
C TYR A 8 14.13 -9.20 -100.87
N GLN A 9 13.09 -9.57 -101.63
CA GLN A 9 11.72 -9.65 -101.14
C GLN A 9 11.57 -10.73 -100.05
N GLU A 10 12.05 -11.95 -100.32
CA GLU A 10 12.06 -13.05 -99.35
C GLU A 10 12.83 -12.70 -98.07
N LYS A 11 13.96 -12.00 -98.19
CA LYS A 11 14.72 -11.53 -97.01
C LYS A 11 13.97 -10.46 -96.20
N VAL A 12 13.25 -9.55 -96.86
CA VAL A 12 12.41 -8.55 -96.17
C VAL A 12 11.24 -9.23 -95.45
N GLU A 13 10.64 -10.27 -96.04
CA GLU A 13 9.61 -11.08 -95.38
C GLU A 13 10.17 -11.90 -94.20
N GLU A 14 11.34 -12.52 -94.37
CA GLU A 14 12.05 -13.25 -93.31
C GLU A 14 12.38 -12.33 -92.12
N TYR A 15 13.01 -11.17 -92.37
CA TYR A 15 13.27 -10.19 -91.32
C TYR A 15 11.98 -9.63 -90.69
N SER A 16 10.91 -9.39 -91.47
CA SER A 16 9.60 -8.98 -90.94
C SER A 16 9.00 -10.04 -90.02
N LYS A 17 9.10 -11.32 -90.39
CA LYS A 17 8.65 -12.48 -89.61
C LYS A 17 9.47 -12.63 -88.33
N THR A 18 10.79 -12.50 -88.40
CA THR A 18 11.69 -12.51 -87.23
C THR A 18 11.39 -11.34 -86.29
N LEU A 19 11.21 -10.12 -86.81
CA LEU A 19 10.85 -8.94 -86.02
C LEU A 19 9.52 -9.16 -85.28
N LYS A 20 8.48 -9.66 -85.97
CA LYS A 20 7.19 -10.00 -85.37
C LYS A 20 7.29 -11.11 -84.30
N GLN A 21 8.23 -12.04 -84.43
CA GLN A 21 8.52 -13.04 -83.39
C GLN A 21 9.24 -12.43 -82.18
N GLN A 22 10.21 -11.53 -82.38
CA GLN A 22 10.86 -10.83 -81.26
C GLN A 22 9.90 -9.89 -80.53
N ILE A 23 9.01 -9.19 -81.25
CA ILE A 23 7.95 -8.37 -80.65
C ILE A 23 7.04 -9.24 -79.77
N LYS A 24 6.45 -10.31 -80.31
CA LYS A 24 5.61 -11.24 -79.51
C LYS A 24 6.32 -11.85 -78.31
N ARG A 25 7.63 -12.09 -78.41
CA ARG A 25 8.47 -12.56 -77.30
C ARG A 25 8.67 -11.47 -76.24
N LEU A 26 8.81 -10.22 -76.66
CA LEU A 26 8.91 -9.07 -75.77
C LEU A 26 7.58 -8.83 -75.05
N ASP A 27 6.45 -8.84 -75.77
CA ASP A 27 5.10 -8.67 -75.22
C ASP A 27 4.84 -9.72 -74.12
N SER A 28 5.04 -11.00 -74.43
CA SER A 28 4.87 -12.10 -73.45
C SER A 28 5.84 -12.01 -72.27
N HIS A 29 7.04 -11.42 -72.45
CA HIS A 29 7.97 -11.16 -71.35
C HIS A 29 7.49 -9.99 -70.47
N ILE A 30 6.96 -8.93 -71.07
CA ILE A 30 6.35 -7.79 -70.37
C ILE A 30 5.14 -8.25 -69.55
N ASP A 31 4.24 -9.06 -70.11
CA ASP A 31 3.11 -9.65 -69.38
C ASP A 31 3.59 -10.47 -68.16
N THR A 32 4.61 -11.31 -68.36
CA THR A 32 5.20 -12.14 -67.28
C THR A 32 5.83 -11.28 -66.19
N VAL A 33 6.50 -10.19 -66.56
CA VAL A 33 7.13 -9.23 -65.63
C VAL A 33 6.08 -8.41 -64.87
N LEU A 34 5.03 -7.95 -65.55
CA LEU A 34 3.89 -7.25 -64.93
C LEU A 34 3.17 -8.15 -63.92
N GLN A 35 2.80 -9.37 -64.31
CA GLN A 35 2.13 -10.33 -63.43
C GLN A 35 3.00 -10.70 -62.22
N LYS A 36 4.32 -10.82 -62.40
CA LYS A 36 5.24 -11.02 -61.27
C LYS A 36 5.27 -9.80 -60.35
N HIS A 37 5.39 -8.58 -60.88
CA HIS A 37 5.39 -7.37 -60.07
C HIS A 37 4.08 -7.18 -59.31
N GLU A 38 2.92 -7.43 -59.94
CA GLU A 38 1.62 -7.42 -59.27
C GLU A 38 1.59 -8.42 -58.10
N GLN A 39 2.06 -9.65 -58.32
CA GLN A 39 2.13 -10.67 -57.29
C GLN A 39 3.08 -10.29 -56.14
N ASP A 40 4.23 -9.69 -56.44
CA ASP A 40 5.20 -9.20 -55.44
C ASP A 40 4.62 -8.01 -54.64
N PHE A 41 3.94 -7.07 -55.29
CA PHE A 41 3.22 -5.96 -54.63
C PHE A 41 2.08 -6.47 -53.73
N LEU A 42 1.25 -7.40 -54.21
CA LEU A 42 0.17 -8.02 -53.42
C LEU A 42 0.72 -8.79 -52.22
N ASN A 43 1.88 -9.45 -52.36
CA ASN A 43 2.54 -10.14 -51.24
C ASN A 43 3.11 -9.15 -50.21
N ALA A 44 3.78 -8.09 -50.66
CA ALA A 44 4.26 -7.02 -49.77
C ALA A 44 3.09 -6.34 -49.03
N PHE A 45 2.00 -6.03 -49.73
CA PHE A 45 0.78 -5.47 -49.14
C PHE A 45 0.16 -6.42 -48.11
N LYS A 46 0.02 -7.71 -48.41
CA LYS A 46 -0.47 -8.72 -47.44
C LYS A 46 0.41 -8.81 -46.20
N CYS A 47 1.73 -8.76 -46.34
CA CYS A 47 2.66 -8.76 -45.21
C CYS A 47 2.52 -7.48 -44.35
N GLN A 48 2.36 -6.31 -44.99
CA GLN A 48 2.15 -5.05 -44.29
C GLN A 48 0.77 -5.00 -43.61
N MET A 49 -0.29 -5.48 -44.25
CA MET A 49 -1.61 -5.61 -43.64
C MET A 49 -1.59 -6.56 -42.46
N PHE A 50 -0.98 -7.76 -42.57
CA PHE A 50 -0.84 -8.67 -41.44
C PHE A 50 -0.04 -8.04 -40.28
N THR A 51 1.03 -7.31 -40.59
CA THR A 51 1.82 -6.57 -39.59
C THR A 51 0.97 -5.51 -38.90
N LEU A 52 0.18 -4.73 -39.65
CA LEU A 52 -0.75 -3.74 -39.11
C LEU A 52 -1.87 -4.39 -38.29
N TYR A 53 -2.45 -5.51 -38.72
CA TYR A 53 -3.48 -6.23 -37.95
C TYR A 53 -2.92 -6.88 -36.68
N SER A 54 -1.68 -7.40 -36.69
CA SER A 54 -1.01 -7.84 -35.45
C SER A 54 -0.76 -6.64 -34.55
N GLN A 55 -0.23 -5.54 -35.09
CA GLN A 55 -0.10 -4.29 -34.35
C GLN A 55 -1.45 -3.81 -33.83
N LEU A 56 -2.57 -3.97 -34.53
CA LEU A 56 -3.94 -3.64 -34.08
C LEU A 56 -4.61 -4.73 -33.22
N LYS A 57 -3.89 -5.82 -32.91
CA LYS A 57 -4.28 -6.89 -31.99
C LYS A 57 -3.38 -6.96 -30.74
N ASP A 58 -2.17 -6.43 -30.82
CA ASP A 58 -1.33 -6.08 -29.68
C ASP A 58 -1.67 -4.65 -29.18
N LEU A 59 -2.01 -3.73 -30.10
CA LEU A 59 -3.09 -2.72 -30.01
C LEU A 59 -4.50 -3.36 -30.06
N LYS A 60 -4.62 -4.59 -29.53
CA LYS A 60 -5.71 -5.02 -28.64
C LYS A 60 -5.23 -6.01 -27.54
N LYS A 61 -4.06 -5.76 -26.91
CA LYS A 61 -3.62 -6.47 -25.69
C LYS A 61 -2.92 -5.77 -24.48
N LYS A 62 -2.51 -4.49 -24.42
CA LYS A 62 -2.27 -3.78 -23.10
C LYS A 62 -3.11 -2.54 -22.58
N ASN A 63 -3.62 -1.56 -23.31
CA ASN A 63 -4.50 -0.46 -22.84
C ASN A 63 -5.79 -0.82 -22.02
N ASP A 64 -6.78 -1.63 -22.44
CA ASP A 64 -7.78 -2.18 -21.48
C ASP A 64 -7.24 -3.19 -20.43
N GLU A 65 -5.94 -3.51 -20.43
CA GLU A 65 -5.22 -4.04 -19.27
C GLU A 65 -4.84 -2.89 -18.32
N ASN A 66 -4.42 -1.75 -18.87
CA ASN A 66 -4.18 -0.49 -18.18
C ASN A 66 -5.49 0.13 -17.64
N GLU A 67 -6.64 -0.04 -18.31
CA GLU A 67 -7.97 0.33 -17.80
C GLU A 67 -8.33 -0.45 -16.54
N VAL A 68 -7.98 -1.74 -16.48
CA VAL A 68 -8.16 -2.58 -15.29
C VAL A 68 -7.06 -2.31 -14.23
N LYS A 69 -5.84 -1.88 -14.62
CA LYS A 69 -4.84 -1.35 -13.67
C LYS A 69 -5.36 -0.07 -13.02
N LEU A 70 -5.76 0.93 -13.80
CA LEU A 70 -6.31 2.21 -13.35
C LEU A 70 -7.44 2.03 -12.32
N LYS A 71 -8.39 1.11 -12.60
CA LYS A 71 -9.49 0.76 -11.67
C LYS A 71 -8.98 0.15 -10.35
N ARG A 72 -7.91 -0.66 -10.37
CA ARG A 72 -7.24 -1.15 -9.14
C ARG A 72 -6.47 -0.03 -8.44
N ASP A 73 -5.74 0.80 -9.17
CA ASP A 73 -4.91 1.88 -8.63
C ASP A 73 -5.78 2.96 -7.96
N GLU A 74 -6.95 3.26 -8.53
CA GLU A 74 -8.00 4.04 -7.87
C GLU A 74 -8.48 3.40 -6.55
N GLN A 75 -8.71 2.09 -6.54
CA GLN A 75 -9.14 1.37 -5.33
C GLN A 75 -8.05 1.36 -4.27
N ILE A 76 -6.78 1.17 -4.67
CA ILE A 76 -5.60 1.26 -3.81
C ILE A 76 -5.49 2.69 -3.23
N ASN A 77 -5.65 3.73 -4.04
CA ASN A 77 -5.62 5.13 -3.60
C ASN A 77 -6.75 5.45 -2.59
N LYS A 78 -7.97 4.94 -2.83
CA LYS A 78 -9.11 5.04 -1.90
C LYS A 78 -8.80 4.34 -0.56
N LEU A 79 -8.22 3.13 -0.60
CA LEU A 79 -7.80 2.40 0.60
C LEU A 79 -6.63 3.06 1.33
N GLN A 80 -5.63 3.60 0.62
CA GLN A 80 -4.51 4.35 1.19
C GLN A 80 -4.99 5.59 1.94
N LYS A 81 -5.89 6.39 1.34
CA LYS A 81 -6.50 7.56 2.01
C LYS A 81 -7.28 7.18 3.26
N SER A 82 -8.02 6.09 3.23
CA SER A 82 -8.71 5.56 4.43
C SER A 82 -7.72 5.10 5.50
N LEU A 83 -6.60 4.47 5.12
CA LEU A 83 -5.56 4.02 6.04
C LEU A 83 -4.81 5.19 6.68
N GLU A 84 -4.48 6.23 5.92
CA GLU A 84 -3.88 7.47 6.45
C GLU A 84 -4.81 8.14 7.46
N TRP A 85 -6.12 8.26 7.13
CA TRP A 85 -7.12 8.77 8.08
C TRP A 85 -7.20 7.94 9.37
N PHE A 86 -7.15 6.61 9.27
CA PHE A 86 -7.11 5.74 10.46
C PHE A 86 -5.83 5.91 11.29
N ARG A 87 -4.68 6.25 10.68
CA ARG A 87 -3.44 6.57 11.41
C ARG A 87 -3.57 7.89 12.16
N ASP A 88 -4.00 8.94 11.46
CA ASP A 88 -4.19 10.27 12.06
C ASP A 88 -5.16 10.21 13.25
N GLU A 89 -6.26 9.47 13.11
CA GLU A 89 -7.25 9.32 14.17
C GLU A 89 -6.72 8.46 15.34
N ALA A 90 -5.96 7.40 15.07
CA ALA A 90 -5.30 6.61 16.10
C ALA A 90 -4.24 7.41 16.89
N VAL A 91 -3.52 8.33 16.23
CA VAL A 91 -2.58 9.26 16.89
C VAL A 91 -3.33 10.21 17.82
N LYS A 92 -4.37 10.91 17.34
CA LYS A 92 -5.20 11.81 18.16
C LYS A 92 -5.82 11.10 19.37
N LEU A 93 -6.36 9.89 19.17
CA LEU A 93 -6.92 9.08 20.25
C LEU A 93 -5.84 8.66 21.26
N GLY A 94 -4.62 8.36 20.80
CA GLY A 94 -3.45 8.10 21.65
C GLY A 94 -3.03 9.32 22.48
N GLU A 95 -2.94 10.50 21.88
CA GLU A 95 -2.64 11.76 22.56
C GLU A 95 -3.69 12.12 23.61
N SER A 96 -4.98 12.03 23.23
CA SER A 96 -6.12 12.23 24.12
C SER A 96 -6.11 11.26 25.30
N THR A 97 -5.85 9.97 25.05
CA THR A 97 -5.70 8.95 26.10
C THR A 97 -4.52 9.26 27.02
N GLN A 98 -3.38 9.72 26.48
CA GLN A 98 -2.22 10.11 27.29
C GLN A 98 -2.51 11.36 28.13
N TYR A 99 -3.26 12.32 27.61
CA TYR A 99 -3.71 13.51 28.33
C TYR A 99 -4.60 13.13 29.53
N TYR A 100 -5.67 12.35 29.30
CA TYR A 100 -6.56 11.92 30.39
C TYR A 100 -5.86 11.01 31.41
N LYS A 101 -4.89 10.18 30.98
CA LYS A 101 -4.04 9.43 31.91
C LYS A 101 -3.23 10.34 32.82
N LYS A 102 -2.50 11.33 32.27
CA LYS A 102 -1.74 12.32 33.05
C LYS A 102 -2.65 13.10 34.00
N GLU A 103 -3.85 13.45 33.57
CA GLU A 103 -4.83 14.15 34.41
C GLU A 103 -5.32 13.26 35.56
N SER A 104 -5.67 12.00 35.29
CA SER A 104 -6.02 11.00 36.31
C SER A 104 -4.90 10.80 37.34
N GLU A 105 -3.63 10.76 36.90
CA GLU A 105 -2.46 10.66 37.76
C GLU A 105 -2.32 11.89 38.70
N LYS A 106 -2.55 13.12 38.20
CA LYS A 106 -2.60 14.34 39.04
C LYS A 106 -3.70 14.26 40.09
N TRP A 107 -4.92 13.91 39.69
CA TRP A 107 -6.06 13.86 40.62
C TRP A 107 -5.90 12.75 41.67
N LYS A 108 -5.28 11.62 41.31
CA LYS A 108 -4.89 10.59 42.28
C LYS A 108 -3.87 11.12 43.29
N ALA A 109 -2.78 11.75 42.85
CA ALA A 109 -1.77 12.31 43.74
C ALA A 109 -2.35 13.40 44.67
N LYS A 110 -3.27 14.22 44.15
CA LYS A 110 -3.99 15.22 44.96
C LYS A 110 -4.93 14.59 46.00
N ALA A 111 -5.63 13.51 45.64
CA ALA A 111 -6.46 12.76 46.59
C ALA A 111 -5.61 12.09 47.68
N GLU A 112 -4.45 11.53 47.32
CA GLU A 112 -3.49 10.92 48.25
C GLU A 112 -2.93 11.94 49.26
N SER A 113 -2.53 13.13 48.80
CA SER A 113 -2.14 14.25 49.69
C SER A 113 -3.24 14.66 50.66
N LEU A 114 -4.48 14.79 50.17
CA LEU A 114 -5.63 15.17 51.02
C LEU A 114 -6.01 14.07 52.01
N GLU A 115 -5.81 12.80 51.66
CA GLU A 115 -6.03 11.65 52.56
C GLU A 115 -4.98 11.61 53.68
N ASP A 116 -3.74 12.03 53.42
CA ASP A 116 -2.70 12.18 54.44
C ASP A 116 -2.91 13.41 55.34
N ASP A 117 -3.31 14.56 54.79
CA ASP A 117 -3.76 15.72 55.56
C ASP A 117 -4.94 15.34 56.48
N ARG A 118 -5.91 14.56 55.96
CA ARG A 118 -7.06 14.05 56.71
C ARG A 118 -6.61 13.17 57.89
N LYS A 119 -5.70 12.22 57.67
CA LYS A 119 -5.12 11.37 58.74
C LYS A 119 -4.38 12.20 59.79
N PHE A 120 -3.60 13.19 59.36
CA PHE A 120 -2.84 14.07 60.25
C PHE A 120 -3.76 14.89 61.17
N LEU A 121 -4.79 15.53 60.60
CA LEU A 121 -5.81 16.26 61.37
C LEU A 121 -6.64 15.35 62.27
N GLU A 122 -7.00 14.15 61.81
CA GLU A 122 -7.71 13.15 62.62
C GLU A 122 -6.87 12.71 63.84
N ASN A 123 -5.56 12.53 63.66
CA ASN A 123 -4.63 12.18 64.73
C ASN A 123 -4.41 13.35 65.71
N GLN A 124 -4.30 14.59 65.23
CA GLN A 124 -4.29 15.78 66.10
C GLN A 124 -5.59 15.88 66.91
N LEU A 125 -6.75 15.71 66.27
CA LEU A 125 -8.05 15.75 66.95
C LEU A 125 -8.17 14.66 68.02
N LYS A 126 -7.69 13.44 67.75
CA LYS A 126 -7.60 12.36 68.75
C LYS A 126 -6.69 12.73 69.92
N ALA A 127 -5.52 13.33 69.66
CA ALA A 127 -4.59 13.77 70.70
C ALA A 127 -5.19 14.89 71.57
N THR A 128 -5.83 15.90 70.97
CA THR A 128 -6.51 16.98 71.68
C THR A 128 -7.72 16.48 72.48
N LYS A 129 -8.53 15.56 71.94
CA LYS A 129 -9.62 14.90 72.69
C LYS A 129 -9.10 14.12 73.91
N ARG A 130 -7.94 13.44 73.80
CA ARG A 130 -7.30 12.78 74.95
C ARG A 130 -6.85 13.79 76.02
N LYS A 131 -6.22 14.91 75.62
CA LYS A 131 -5.83 16.00 76.55
C LYS A 131 -7.04 16.60 77.26
N ILE A 132 -8.11 16.89 76.53
CA ILE A 132 -9.36 17.41 77.11
C ILE A 132 -9.94 16.40 78.12
N LYS A 133 -9.99 15.11 77.78
CA LYS A 133 -10.49 14.09 78.71
C LYS A 133 -9.65 13.96 79.98
N LEU A 134 -8.32 14.06 79.89
CA LEU A 134 -7.45 14.10 81.08
C LEU A 134 -7.77 15.32 81.95
N LEU A 135 -7.79 16.53 81.37
CA LEU A 135 -8.12 17.76 82.09
C LEU A 135 -9.54 17.78 82.67
N GLN A 136 -10.48 17.00 82.11
CA GLN A 136 -11.80 16.77 82.72
C GLN A 136 -11.70 15.86 83.95
N ILE A 137 -10.96 14.75 83.87
CA ILE A 137 -10.72 13.85 85.01
C ILE A 137 -9.96 14.58 86.13
N ASP A 138 -8.93 15.36 85.81
CA ASP A 138 -8.19 16.18 86.79
C ASP A 138 -9.11 17.21 87.48
N ARG A 139 -10.09 17.76 86.73
CA ARG A 139 -11.08 18.72 87.24
C ARG A 139 -12.19 18.05 88.05
N GLU A 140 -12.55 16.81 87.75
CA GLU A 140 -13.50 15.99 88.51
C GLU A 140 -12.86 15.50 89.82
N GLY A 141 -11.61 15.01 89.78
CA GLY A 141 -10.82 14.67 90.97
C GLY A 141 -10.43 15.86 91.85
N SER A 142 -10.63 17.09 91.38
CA SER A 142 -10.52 18.34 92.14
C SER A 142 -11.89 18.93 92.52
N LYS A 143 -13.00 18.17 92.38
CA LYS A 143 -14.37 18.65 92.61
C LYS A 143 -15.22 17.75 93.50
N ASP A 144 -14.70 17.45 94.69
CA ASP A 144 -15.53 17.27 95.89
C ASP A 144 -16.08 18.62 96.45
N SER A 145 -16.27 19.62 95.57
CA SER A 145 -17.15 20.77 95.78
C SER A 145 -17.67 21.38 94.47
N ASP A 146 -18.87 21.98 94.57
CA ASP A 146 -19.52 22.85 93.58
C ASP A 146 -19.86 22.25 92.20
N THR A 147 -20.87 21.39 92.20
CA THR A 147 -22.19 21.73 91.66
C THR A 147 -22.27 22.58 90.36
N SER A 148 -23.00 22.05 89.37
CA SER A 148 -23.58 22.75 88.21
C SER A 148 -22.64 23.29 87.12
N LEU A 149 -22.81 22.76 85.89
CA LEU A 149 -23.37 23.55 84.78
C LEU A 149 -23.86 22.63 83.64
N GLN A 150 -24.71 23.17 82.76
CA GLN A 150 -25.46 22.40 81.76
C GLN A 150 -24.61 21.95 80.56
N THR A 151 -24.86 20.75 80.04
CA THR A 151 -24.42 20.31 78.70
C THR A 151 -25.61 19.81 77.87
N SER A 152 -26.40 20.74 77.35
CA SER A 152 -27.58 20.45 76.53
C SER A 152 -27.25 20.41 75.03
N PHE A 153 -26.88 19.25 74.49
CA PHE A 153 -26.80 19.02 73.04
C PHE A 153 -27.21 17.60 72.66
N PHE A 154 -27.73 17.44 71.43
CA PHE A 154 -28.25 16.20 70.83
C PHE A 154 -29.51 15.60 71.49
N ARG A 155 -30.64 16.29 71.31
CA ARG A 155 -31.96 15.63 71.25
C ARG A 155 -32.01 14.82 69.95
N THR A 156 -32.14 13.49 70.03
CA THR A 156 -32.40 12.62 68.88
C THR A 156 -33.81 12.83 68.33
N GLN A 157 -33.97 12.74 67.01
CA GLN A 157 -35.27 12.82 66.32
C GLN A 157 -36.00 11.46 66.27
N ASP A 158 -37.28 11.49 65.94
CA ASP A 158 -38.16 10.31 65.83
C ASP A 158 -37.69 9.29 64.78
N PRO A 159 -37.84 7.97 65.03
CA PRO A 159 -37.41 6.91 64.12
C PRO A 159 -38.42 6.60 62.99
N SER A 160 -39.47 7.41 62.78
CA SER A 160 -40.71 7.00 62.10
C SER A 160 -41.02 7.71 60.76
N SER A 161 -40.02 8.08 59.96
CA SER A 161 -40.26 8.66 58.61
C SER A 161 -39.26 8.33 57.50
N LEU A 162 -38.21 7.54 57.76
CA LEU A 162 -37.19 7.19 56.76
C LEU A 162 -37.68 6.18 55.71
N LYS A 163 -38.47 6.65 54.73
CA LYS A 163 -38.69 5.92 53.47
C LYS A 163 -37.35 5.76 52.75
N PHE A 164 -36.88 4.53 52.61
CA PHE A 164 -35.68 4.22 51.84
C PHE A 164 -35.92 4.50 50.36
N THR A 165 -35.26 5.53 49.82
CA THR A 165 -35.16 5.79 48.38
C THR A 165 -33.84 5.24 47.86
N PRO A 166 -33.84 4.37 46.83
CA PRO A 166 -32.61 3.79 46.30
C PRO A 166 -31.80 4.86 45.55
N SER A 167 -30.47 4.83 45.68
CA SER A 167 -29.57 5.78 45.03
C SER A 167 -29.14 5.36 43.62
N ASN A 168 -29.59 4.20 43.14
CA ASN A 168 -29.24 3.63 41.86
C ASN A 168 -30.37 2.77 41.26
N LYS A 169 -30.33 2.60 39.94
CA LYS A 169 -31.34 1.87 39.16
C LYS A 169 -31.41 0.37 39.46
N SER A 170 -30.33 -0.21 39.98
CA SER A 170 -30.33 -1.57 40.53
C SER A 170 -31.14 -1.65 41.83
N GLY A 171 -31.02 -0.66 42.72
CA GLY A 171 -31.84 -0.55 43.93
C GLY A 171 -33.33 -0.30 43.64
N GLU A 172 -33.65 0.45 42.57
CA GLU A 172 -35.03 0.59 42.08
C GLU A 172 -35.64 -0.79 41.74
N ILE A 173 -34.93 -1.60 40.95
CA ILE A 173 -35.37 -2.94 40.55
C ILE A 173 -35.46 -3.89 41.75
N VAL A 174 -34.52 -3.83 42.69
CA VAL A 174 -34.56 -4.66 43.92
C VAL A 174 -35.77 -4.32 44.80
N LEU A 175 -36.17 -3.04 44.89
CA LEU A 175 -37.40 -2.66 45.58
C LEU A 175 -38.65 -3.07 44.81
N GLU A 176 -38.64 -3.00 43.48
CA GLU A 176 -39.74 -3.49 42.64
C GLU A 176 -39.96 -5.00 42.83
N LEU A 177 -38.88 -5.79 42.87
CA LEU A 177 -38.92 -7.21 43.20
C LEU A 177 -39.43 -7.47 44.63
N PHE A 178 -38.99 -6.68 45.61
CA PHE A 178 -39.43 -6.79 47.01
C PHE A 178 -40.92 -6.52 47.18
N HIS A 179 -41.44 -5.47 46.53
CA HIS A 179 -42.87 -5.16 46.52
C HIS A 179 -43.69 -6.20 45.75
N LYS A 180 -43.15 -6.75 44.65
CA LYS A 180 -43.82 -7.78 43.85
C LYS A 180 -43.93 -9.13 44.57
N ALA A 181 -42.94 -9.51 45.36
CA ALA A 181 -42.91 -10.77 46.11
C ALA A 181 -43.86 -10.78 47.34
N ASN A 182 -44.54 -9.67 47.64
CA ASN A 182 -45.64 -9.60 48.60
C ASN A 182 -45.31 -10.19 50.00
N CYS A 183 -44.06 -9.99 50.45
CA CYS A 183 -43.45 -10.52 51.68
C CYS A 183 -43.20 -12.05 51.74
N HIS A 184 -43.28 -12.79 50.62
CA HIS A 184 -42.77 -14.16 50.55
C HIS A 184 -41.25 -14.16 50.31
N ILE A 185 -40.50 -14.40 51.40
CA ILE A 185 -39.04 -14.21 51.45
C ILE A 185 -38.31 -15.14 50.47
N ASP A 186 -38.70 -16.41 50.40
CA ASP A 186 -38.00 -17.40 49.57
C ASP A 186 -38.16 -17.11 48.07
N GLU A 187 -39.35 -16.66 47.65
CA GLU A 187 -39.62 -16.26 46.26
C GLU A 187 -38.91 -14.94 45.89
N PHE A 188 -38.84 -13.99 46.83
CA PHE A 188 -38.02 -12.79 46.67
C PHE A 188 -36.53 -13.12 46.50
N MET A 189 -35.98 -13.97 47.37
CA MET A 189 -34.57 -14.35 47.34
C MET A 189 -34.21 -15.10 46.04
N TYR A 190 -35.10 -15.96 45.55
CA TYR A 190 -34.91 -16.67 44.28
C TYR A 190 -34.89 -15.72 43.06
N GLU A 191 -35.86 -14.80 42.93
CA GLU A 191 -35.84 -13.83 41.82
C GLU A 191 -34.68 -12.82 41.95
N LEU A 192 -34.24 -12.50 43.17
CA LEU A 192 -33.06 -11.67 43.43
C LEU A 192 -31.76 -12.36 42.98
N GLU A 193 -31.54 -13.62 43.40
CA GLU A 193 -30.37 -14.42 42.99
C GLU A 193 -30.33 -14.60 41.47
N LYS A 194 -31.48 -14.95 40.87
CA LYS A 194 -31.67 -15.04 39.43
C LYS A 194 -31.34 -13.73 38.72
N PHE A 195 -31.81 -12.58 39.22
CA PHE A 195 -31.50 -11.26 38.65
C PHE A 195 -30.00 -10.93 38.68
N PHE A 196 -29.30 -11.22 39.79
CA PHE A 196 -27.86 -11.03 39.87
C PHE A 196 -27.07 -11.98 38.97
N ASN A 197 -27.48 -13.24 38.86
CA ASN A 197 -26.89 -14.23 37.95
C ASN A 197 -27.10 -13.82 36.47
N ASP A 198 -28.29 -13.33 36.12
CA ASP A 198 -28.60 -12.78 34.79
C ASP A 198 -27.74 -11.55 34.43
N LEU A 199 -27.43 -10.70 35.42
CA LEU A 199 -26.51 -9.58 35.24
C LEU A 199 -25.07 -10.06 35.09
N GLU A 200 -24.61 -10.97 35.95
CA GLU A 200 -23.26 -11.54 35.89
C GLU A 200 -23.00 -12.22 34.55
N ASN A 201 -23.95 -13.00 34.04
CA ASN A 201 -23.84 -13.63 32.72
C ASN A 201 -23.72 -12.58 31.60
N LYS A 202 -24.55 -11.53 31.59
CA LYS A 202 -24.47 -10.43 30.61
C LYS A 202 -23.14 -9.67 30.68
N TYR A 203 -22.58 -9.47 31.88
CA TYR A 203 -21.24 -8.89 32.04
C TYR A 203 -20.14 -9.85 31.57
N ASN A 204 -20.22 -11.14 31.89
CA ASN A 204 -19.25 -12.16 31.46
C ASN A 204 -19.24 -12.34 29.93
N GLU A 205 -20.40 -12.33 29.26
CA GLU A 205 -20.49 -12.32 27.80
C GLU A 205 -19.90 -11.04 27.19
N SER A 206 -20.21 -9.88 27.77
CA SER A 206 -19.64 -8.60 27.33
C SER A 206 -18.10 -8.58 27.45
N ILE A 207 -17.57 -9.06 28.58
CA ILE A 207 -16.13 -9.22 28.83
C ILE A 207 -15.50 -10.20 27.82
N LYS A 208 -16.18 -11.33 27.52
CA LYS A 208 -15.73 -12.33 26.54
C LYS A 208 -15.69 -11.75 25.12
N HIS A 209 -16.70 -10.98 24.71
CA HIS A 209 -16.75 -10.30 23.42
C HIS A 209 -15.63 -9.24 23.30
N ILE A 210 -15.46 -8.38 24.32
CA ILE A 210 -14.42 -7.35 24.35
C ILE A 210 -13.02 -7.98 24.30
N LYS A 211 -12.77 -9.06 25.07
CA LYS A 211 -11.50 -9.81 25.03
C LYS A 211 -11.21 -10.38 23.64
N ASN A 212 -12.20 -10.98 22.98
CA ASN A 212 -12.02 -11.55 21.64
C ASN A 212 -11.73 -10.45 20.59
N SER A 213 -12.44 -9.32 20.66
CA SER A 213 -12.19 -8.16 19.79
C SER A 213 -10.78 -7.60 19.96
N LEU A 214 -10.33 -7.42 21.21
CA LEU A 214 -8.95 -7.02 21.53
C LEU A 214 -7.90 -8.01 20.99
N GLU A 215 -8.17 -9.31 21.06
CA GLU A 215 -7.25 -10.34 20.58
C GLU A 215 -7.15 -10.36 19.04
N ILE A 216 -8.25 -10.07 18.34
CA ILE A 216 -8.27 -9.91 16.88
C ILE A 216 -7.47 -8.68 16.44
N GLU A 217 -7.71 -7.51 17.05
CA GLU A 217 -6.96 -6.29 16.72
C GLU A 217 -5.48 -6.37 17.12
N ARG A 218 -5.14 -7.04 18.23
CA ARG A 218 -3.73 -7.35 18.57
C ARG A 218 -3.03 -8.19 17.51
N LYS A 219 -3.71 -9.17 16.92
CA LYS A 219 -3.17 -9.97 15.81
C LYS A 219 -3.03 -9.13 14.54
N ARG A 220 -4.05 -8.33 14.21
CA ARG A 220 -4.04 -7.40 13.07
C ARG A 220 -2.87 -6.41 13.14
N TYR A 221 -2.66 -5.79 14.30
CA TYR A 221 -1.56 -4.85 14.55
C TYR A 221 -0.19 -5.50 14.33
N LYS A 222 0.04 -6.72 14.85
CA LYS A 222 1.30 -7.45 14.64
C LYS A 222 1.60 -7.70 13.16
N THR A 223 0.59 -8.10 12.37
CA THR A 223 0.74 -8.33 10.93
C THR A 223 1.07 -7.04 10.17
N ILE A 224 0.38 -5.93 10.49
CA ILE A 224 0.62 -4.62 9.86
C ILE A 224 2.01 -4.09 10.24
N SER A 225 2.41 -4.20 11.51
CA SER A 225 3.74 -3.79 11.99
C SER A 225 4.86 -4.53 11.25
N ALA A 226 4.77 -5.86 11.11
CA ALA A 226 5.76 -6.64 10.37
C ALA A 226 5.87 -6.22 8.89
N GLN A 227 4.75 -5.88 8.25
CA GLN A 227 4.72 -5.37 6.86
C GLN A 227 5.30 -3.96 6.74
N GLN A 228 5.11 -3.09 7.73
CA GLN A 228 5.75 -1.76 7.75
C GLN A 228 7.25 -1.88 7.92
N THR A 229 7.74 -2.77 8.80
CA THR A 229 9.17 -2.98 9.03
C THR A 229 9.91 -3.47 7.78
N SER A 230 9.35 -4.40 7.01
CA SER A 230 10.01 -4.88 5.77
C SER A 230 10.07 -3.81 4.66
N VAL A 231 9.02 -2.99 4.51
CA VAL A 231 9.00 -1.86 3.57
C VAL A 231 9.97 -0.75 4.00
N PHE A 232 10.17 -0.54 5.31
CA PHE A 232 11.10 0.45 5.84
C PHE A 232 12.57 0.11 5.51
N PHE A 233 12.98 -1.14 5.69
CA PHE A 233 14.35 -1.58 5.35
C PHE A 233 14.65 -1.38 3.85
N ALA A 234 13.76 -1.84 2.96
CA ALA A 234 13.93 -1.68 1.51
C ALA A 234 13.99 -0.21 1.04
N LYS A 235 13.44 0.74 1.82
CA LYS A 235 13.63 2.18 1.58
C LYS A 235 15.01 2.66 2.05
N SER A 236 15.47 2.19 3.21
CA SER A 236 16.74 2.60 3.80
C SER A 236 17.94 2.28 2.92
N ASP A 237 17.95 1.12 2.25
CA ASP A 237 19.10 0.70 1.45
C ASP A 237 19.29 1.56 0.19
N LEU A 238 18.19 1.93 -0.47
CA LEU A 238 18.18 2.89 -1.59
C LEU A 238 18.55 4.31 -1.15
N GLU A 239 18.14 4.71 0.06
CA GLU A 239 18.47 6.02 0.63
C GLU A 239 19.96 6.11 0.99
N ASN A 240 20.53 5.04 1.57
CA ASN A 240 21.96 4.90 1.83
C ASN A 240 22.79 4.96 0.52
N LEU A 241 22.41 4.16 -0.49
CA LEU A 241 23.08 4.16 -1.80
C LEU A 241 23.01 5.53 -2.49
N PHE A 242 21.89 6.25 -2.37
CA PHE A 242 21.79 7.62 -2.88
C PHE A 242 22.74 8.57 -2.16
N LEU A 243 22.87 8.47 -0.84
CA LEU A 243 23.82 9.26 -0.06
C LEU A 243 25.27 8.96 -0.44
N GLU A 244 25.63 7.70 -0.72
CA GLU A 244 26.95 7.33 -1.25
C GLU A 244 27.23 7.96 -2.63
N CYS A 245 26.27 7.92 -3.56
CA CYS A 245 26.39 8.57 -4.87
C CYS A 245 26.56 10.09 -4.74
N VAL A 246 25.82 10.73 -3.82
CA VAL A 246 25.95 12.16 -3.51
C VAL A 246 27.33 12.47 -2.93
N GLU A 247 27.83 11.64 -2.03
CA GLU A 247 29.11 11.88 -1.34
C GLU A 247 30.32 11.66 -2.26
N GLU A 248 30.31 10.67 -3.16
CA GLU A 248 31.42 10.51 -4.11
C GLU A 248 31.47 11.67 -5.12
N VAL A 249 30.33 12.16 -5.60
CA VAL A 249 30.30 13.39 -6.42
C VAL A 249 30.70 14.63 -5.60
N ARG A 250 30.36 14.72 -4.30
CA ARG A 250 30.87 15.77 -3.40
C ARG A 250 32.41 15.73 -3.29
N LYS A 251 33.02 14.54 -3.15
CA LYS A 251 34.48 14.36 -3.18
C LYS A 251 35.08 14.83 -4.51
N GLU A 252 34.47 14.51 -5.65
CA GLU A 252 34.93 15.01 -6.96
C GLU A 252 34.80 16.53 -7.13
N VAL A 253 33.70 17.12 -6.66
CA VAL A 253 33.50 18.58 -6.66
C VAL A 253 34.59 19.25 -5.82
N ASN A 254 34.93 18.68 -4.66
CA ASN A 254 36.00 19.21 -3.81
C ASN A 254 37.41 18.97 -4.40
N LYS A 255 37.68 17.82 -5.04
CA LYS A 255 38.92 17.58 -5.82
C LYS A 255 39.08 18.63 -6.94
N ARG A 256 38.02 18.91 -7.71
CA ARG A 256 38.00 19.96 -8.75
C ARG A 256 38.27 21.35 -8.16
N LYS A 257 37.57 21.74 -7.09
CA LYS A 257 37.80 23.03 -6.39
C LYS A 257 39.27 23.19 -5.97
N ILE A 258 39.87 22.15 -5.38
CA ILE A 258 41.27 22.16 -4.95
C ILE A 258 42.23 22.32 -6.15
N GLN A 259 41.98 21.62 -7.26
CA GLN A 259 42.78 21.76 -8.49
C GLN A 259 42.66 23.16 -9.12
N THR A 260 41.46 23.74 -9.21
CA THR A 260 41.26 25.10 -9.71
C THR A 260 41.97 26.14 -8.83
N VAL A 261 41.88 26.00 -7.50
CA VAL A 261 42.60 26.87 -6.55
C VAL A 261 44.11 26.69 -6.64
N ALA A 262 44.61 25.48 -6.95
CA ALA A 262 46.03 25.24 -7.18
C ALA A 262 46.52 25.92 -8.48
N GLN A 263 45.76 25.83 -9.57
CA GLN A 263 46.08 26.50 -10.84
C GLN A 263 46.04 28.02 -10.73
N GLN A 264 45.09 28.59 -9.99
CA GLN A 264 44.98 30.03 -9.76
C GLN A 264 46.17 30.64 -8.97
N LYS A 265 47.00 29.84 -8.28
CA LYS A 265 48.18 30.35 -7.57
C LYS A 265 49.27 30.91 -8.51
N PHE A 266 49.24 30.60 -9.81
CA PHE A 266 50.16 31.15 -10.80
C PHE A 266 49.75 32.53 -11.37
N PHE A 267 48.49 32.95 -11.22
CA PHE A 267 48.01 34.26 -11.69
C PHE A 267 47.40 35.09 -10.54
N LYS A 268 48.27 35.59 -9.65
CA LYS A 268 47.86 36.47 -8.55
C LYS A 268 47.58 37.91 -9.02
N LYS A 269 46.30 38.26 -9.16
CA LYS A 269 45.66 39.40 -8.45
C LYS A 269 44.23 39.66 -8.97
N CYS A 270 43.23 39.30 -8.17
CA CYS A 270 42.02 40.10 -7.99
C CYS A 270 41.29 39.64 -6.72
N ASN A 271 40.76 40.58 -5.93
CA ASN A 271 40.04 40.25 -4.70
C ASN A 271 38.59 39.89 -5.04
N VAL A 272 38.13 38.70 -4.65
CA VAL A 272 36.69 38.38 -4.62
C VAL A 272 36.31 37.82 -3.25
N VAL A 273 35.46 38.59 -2.58
CA VAL A 273 34.69 38.33 -1.37
C VAL A 273 34.46 36.84 -1.05
N HIS A 274 34.79 36.43 0.18
CA HIS A 274 34.29 35.20 0.78
C HIS A 274 32.76 35.26 0.91
N LYS A 275 32.05 34.73 -0.09
CA LYS A 275 30.62 34.40 0.01
C LYS A 275 30.49 32.91 0.36
N GLU A 276 29.57 32.55 1.26
CA GLU A 276 29.40 31.16 1.69
C GLU A 276 28.91 30.25 0.53
N ILE A 277 29.82 29.56 -0.15
CA ILE A 277 29.48 28.53 -1.14
C ILE A 277 29.16 27.21 -0.41
N ARG A 278 28.08 27.21 0.36
CA ARG A 278 27.46 25.99 0.90
C ARG A 278 26.95 25.12 -0.26
N ASP A 279 27.53 23.95 -0.45
CA ASP A 279 26.96 22.75 -1.09
C ASP A 279 26.06 22.88 -2.34
N VAL A 280 26.19 23.94 -3.16
CA VAL A 280 25.49 24.04 -4.44
C VAL A 280 26.13 23.09 -5.46
N LEU A 281 25.73 21.82 -5.41
CA LEU A 281 25.90 20.84 -6.49
C LEU A 281 25.33 21.45 -7.78
N THR A 282 26.17 21.58 -8.81
CA THR A 282 25.78 22.20 -10.07
C THR A 282 24.77 21.33 -10.85
N PRO A 283 24.05 21.87 -11.84
CA PRO A 283 23.23 21.06 -12.74
C PRO A 283 23.99 20.00 -13.57
N GLY A 284 25.33 20.04 -13.57
CA GLY A 284 26.17 18.95 -14.06
C GLY A 284 26.41 17.88 -12.99
N ASP A 285 26.78 18.28 -11.78
CA ASP A 285 27.02 17.35 -10.66
C ASP A 285 25.74 16.59 -10.28
N LYS A 286 24.57 17.25 -10.32
CA LYS A 286 23.27 16.59 -10.12
C LYS A 286 22.97 15.56 -11.20
N ARG A 287 23.33 15.84 -12.47
CA ARG A 287 23.25 14.85 -13.55
C ARG A 287 24.17 13.68 -13.30
N LYS A 288 25.42 13.92 -12.88
CA LYS A 288 26.37 12.85 -12.54
C LYS A 288 25.91 11.98 -11.35
N ILE A 289 25.25 12.57 -10.34
CA ILE A 289 24.62 11.79 -9.25
C ILE A 289 23.53 10.88 -9.81
N PHE A 290 22.65 11.37 -10.70
CA PHE A 290 21.65 10.52 -11.35
C PHE A 290 22.28 9.48 -12.29
N GLU A 291 23.34 9.81 -13.03
CA GLU A 291 24.07 8.87 -13.88
C GLU A 291 24.71 7.75 -13.04
N MET A 292 25.34 8.07 -11.89
CA MET A 292 25.89 7.06 -10.97
C MET A 292 24.79 6.20 -10.33
N LEU A 293 23.70 6.82 -9.87
CA LEU A 293 22.57 6.14 -9.26
C LEU A 293 21.86 5.19 -10.25
N ILE A 294 21.68 5.63 -11.50
CA ILE A 294 21.09 4.85 -12.61
C ILE A 294 22.12 3.88 -13.21
N SER A 295 23.41 4.00 -12.89
CA SER A 295 24.41 2.97 -13.21
C SER A 295 24.43 1.82 -12.20
N ASN A 296 23.77 1.97 -11.04
CA ASN A 296 23.68 0.87 -10.08
C ASN A 296 22.62 -0.15 -10.54
N GLU A 297 23.03 -1.41 -10.68
CA GLU A 297 22.19 -2.50 -11.16
C GLU A 297 20.94 -2.74 -10.29
N GLN A 298 21.03 -2.58 -8.96
CA GLN A 298 19.88 -2.75 -8.07
C GLN A 298 18.85 -1.63 -8.26
N VAL A 299 19.30 -0.39 -8.49
CA VAL A 299 18.41 0.74 -8.82
C VAL A 299 17.80 0.55 -10.20
N LEU A 300 18.57 0.06 -11.18
CA LEU A 300 18.04 -0.30 -12.50
C LEU A 300 16.98 -1.40 -12.43
N ILE A 301 17.24 -2.49 -11.71
CA ILE A 301 16.28 -3.59 -11.52
C ILE A 301 15.01 -3.05 -10.84
N LEU A 302 15.15 -2.28 -9.76
CA LEU A 302 13.99 -1.77 -9.03
C LEU A 302 13.21 -0.70 -9.82
N LEU A 303 13.88 0.18 -10.57
CA LEU A 303 13.22 1.06 -11.55
C LEU A 303 12.53 0.25 -12.65
N TYR A 304 13.14 -0.84 -13.14
CA TYR A 304 12.56 -1.68 -14.17
C TYR A 304 11.34 -2.47 -13.64
N GLU A 305 11.36 -2.93 -12.40
CA GLU A 305 10.20 -3.52 -11.71
C GLU A 305 9.07 -2.50 -11.48
N LYS A 306 9.35 -1.22 -11.26
CA LYS A 306 8.31 -0.19 -11.06
C LYS A 306 7.79 0.41 -12.37
N LEU A 307 8.66 0.66 -13.36
CA LEU A 307 8.30 1.21 -14.67
C LEU A 307 7.74 0.13 -15.60
N PHE A 308 8.23 -1.12 -15.47
CA PHE A 308 7.79 -2.27 -16.25
C PHE A 308 7.53 -3.50 -15.35
N PRO A 309 6.51 -3.49 -14.45
CA PRO A 309 6.21 -4.61 -13.55
C PRO A 309 5.97 -5.96 -14.27
N TYR A 310 5.56 -5.90 -15.54
CA TYR A 310 5.33 -7.06 -16.39
C TYR A 310 6.57 -7.50 -17.16
N ARG A 311 7.64 -6.69 -17.25
CA ARG A 311 8.88 -7.04 -17.95
C ARG A 311 10.00 -7.52 -17.04
N ALA A 312 9.99 -7.24 -15.73
CA ALA A 312 10.95 -7.88 -14.81
C ALA A 312 10.83 -9.42 -14.89
N ASN A 313 9.59 -9.94 -14.88
CA ASN A 313 9.26 -11.34 -15.19
C ASN A 313 9.54 -11.76 -16.66
N GLN A 314 9.90 -10.83 -17.55
CA GLN A 314 10.29 -11.10 -18.94
C GLN A 314 11.79 -10.97 -19.20
N TYR A 315 12.65 -10.62 -18.23
CA TYR A 315 14.10 -10.80 -18.45
C TYR A 315 14.54 -12.27 -18.42
N GLY A 316 13.70 -13.17 -17.90
CA GLY A 316 13.77 -14.61 -18.19
C GLY A 316 13.07 -15.04 -19.50
N ASN A 317 12.38 -14.14 -20.20
CA ASN A 317 11.56 -14.43 -21.41
C ASN A 317 11.43 -13.18 -22.32
N ASN A 318 12.55 -12.75 -22.90
CA ASN A 318 12.60 -11.61 -23.81
C ASN A 318 11.86 -11.91 -25.13
N PHE A 319 10.58 -11.54 -25.28
CA PHE A 319 9.98 -11.21 -26.59
C PHE A 319 8.67 -10.39 -26.51
N ARG A 320 8.71 -9.16 -27.08
CA ARG A 320 7.61 -8.33 -27.63
C ARG A 320 6.29 -8.09 -26.83
N ASN A 321 6.25 -6.96 -26.10
CA ASN A 321 5.51 -5.69 -26.38
C ASN A 321 4.58 -5.59 -27.63
N GLU A 322 3.53 -4.72 -27.78
CA GLU A 322 2.75 -3.65 -27.04
C GLU A 322 1.53 -3.23 -27.96
N ASP A 323 0.42 -2.51 -27.64
CA ASP A 323 -0.37 -2.13 -26.44
C ASP A 323 -1.82 -1.66 -26.89
N ARG A 324 -2.96 -2.11 -26.28
CA ARG A 324 -4.41 -2.35 -26.71
C ARG A 324 -5.29 -1.20 -27.34
N GLY A 325 -6.34 -1.58 -28.11
CA GLY A 325 -7.63 -0.91 -28.36
C GLY A 325 -8.21 -1.00 -29.81
N LYS A 326 -9.45 -1.47 -30.11
CA LYS A 326 -10.49 -2.07 -29.23
C LYS A 326 -11.60 -3.00 -29.83
N ASN A 327 -11.97 -3.02 -31.13
CA ASN A 327 -12.82 -4.03 -31.86
C ASN A 327 -13.54 -3.38 -33.06
N GLU A 328 -13.69 -4.09 -34.19
CA GLU A 328 -14.88 -3.99 -35.07
C GLU A 328 -15.09 -5.31 -35.83
N GLN A 329 -16.30 -5.58 -36.33
CA GLN A 329 -16.65 -6.88 -36.92
C GLN A 329 -16.23 -6.96 -38.39
N THR A 330 -15.46 -7.99 -38.75
CA THR A 330 -15.17 -8.37 -40.15
C THR A 330 -15.54 -9.84 -40.39
N PRO A 331 -15.87 -10.25 -41.64
CA PRO A 331 -16.35 -11.60 -41.93
C PRO A 331 -15.33 -12.70 -41.64
N ASP A 332 -15.81 -13.94 -41.48
CA ASP A 332 -14.96 -15.08 -41.18
C ASP A 332 -13.94 -15.34 -42.29
N LEU A 333 -12.66 -15.32 -41.92
CA LEU A 333 -11.53 -15.51 -42.82
C LEU A 333 -11.42 -16.98 -43.27
N GLU A 334 -12.00 -17.93 -42.53
CA GLU A 334 -11.97 -19.35 -42.87
C GLU A 334 -12.72 -19.65 -44.19
N GLU A 335 -13.76 -18.88 -44.53
CA GLU A 335 -14.50 -19.03 -45.78
C GLU A 335 -13.72 -18.50 -47.01
N LEU A 336 -13.01 -17.38 -46.85
CA LEU A 336 -12.10 -16.86 -47.89
C LEU A 336 -10.90 -17.78 -48.15
N MET A 337 -10.40 -18.47 -47.11
CA MET A 337 -9.26 -19.39 -47.26
C MET A 337 -9.61 -20.70 -47.99
N ARG A 338 -10.89 -21.05 -48.14
CA ARG A 338 -11.31 -22.28 -48.86
C ARG A 338 -11.19 -22.19 -50.39
N GLN A 339 -11.01 -21.01 -50.97
CA GLN A 339 -10.99 -20.82 -52.43
C GLN A 339 -9.61 -21.03 -53.07
N VAL A 340 -8.63 -21.62 -52.36
CA VAL A 340 -7.27 -21.85 -52.86
C VAL A 340 -7.14 -23.26 -53.45
N PRO A 341 -6.91 -23.42 -54.78
CA PRO A 341 -6.66 -24.73 -55.39
C PRO A 341 -5.24 -25.21 -55.09
N SER A 342 -5.08 -26.11 -54.13
CA SER A 342 -3.81 -26.76 -53.83
C SER A 342 -3.46 -27.81 -54.90
N LYS A 343 -2.32 -27.62 -55.58
CA LYS A 343 -1.72 -28.69 -56.40
C LYS A 343 -1.00 -29.70 -55.49
N PRO A 344 -1.12 -31.01 -55.74
CA PRO A 344 -0.48 -32.02 -54.91
C PRO A 344 1.04 -32.05 -55.14
N SER A 345 1.82 -31.93 -54.04
CA SER A 345 3.23 -32.31 -54.02
C SER A 345 3.37 -33.74 -53.48
N THR A 346 4.39 -34.46 -53.94
CA THR A 346 4.50 -35.92 -53.82
C THR A 346 5.46 -36.39 -52.71
N ALA A 347 5.61 -37.72 -52.62
CA ALA A 347 6.54 -38.48 -51.76
C ALA A 347 6.14 -38.70 -50.28
N LYS A 348 5.79 -39.96 -49.99
CA LYS A 348 5.79 -40.54 -48.64
C LYS A 348 7.21 -41.04 -48.31
N VAL A 349 7.72 -40.76 -47.12
CA VAL A 349 8.84 -41.48 -46.48
C VAL A 349 8.47 -41.67 -45.00
N PRO A 350 8.67 -42.87 -44.39
CA PRO A 350 7.95 -43.24 -43.16
C PRO A 350 8.61 -42.76 -41.86
N TYR A 351 7.79 -42.70 -40.80
CA TYR A 351 8.24 -42.54 -39.41
C TYR A 351 9.10 -43.72 -38.97
N TYR A 352 10.26 -43.43 -38.38
CA TYR A 352 10.93 -44.34 -37.44
C TYR A 352 10.55 -43.96 -36.01
N SER A 353 9.85 -44.85 -35.30
CA SER A 353 9.62 -44.71 -33.87
C SER A 353 10.76 -45.39 -33.09
N TYR A 354 11.45 -44.64 -32.24
CA TYR A 354 12.44 -45.22 -31.33
C TYR A 354 11.83 -45.50 -29.95
N ARG A 355 11.95 -46.76 -29.52
CA ARG A 355 11.32 -47.32 -28.31
C ARG A 355 12.37 -47.98 -27.42
N GLY A 356 13.10 -47.18 -26.62
CA GLY A 356 13.75 -47.65 -25.39
C GLY A 356 12.70 -47.71 -24.27
N LYS A 357 12.48 -48.74 -23.47
CA LYS A 357 13.30 -49.89 -23.01
C LYS A 357 14.52 -49.52 -22.13
N SER A 358 14.20 -49.39 -20.85
CA SER A 358 14.94 -49.86 -19.65
C SER A 358 16.20 -50.69 -19.88
N LEU A 359 17.27 -50.26 -19.20
CA LEU A 359 18.41 -50.96 -18.56
C LEU A 359 19.19 -49.84 -17.81
N ASN A 360 19.63 -49.94 -16.55
CA ASN A 360 19.44 -50.97 -15.51
C ASN A 360 18.75 -50.37 -14.28
#